data_AF-A0A819N015-F1
#
_entry.id   AF-A0A819N015-F1
#
_cell.length_a   1.000
_cell.length_b   1.000
_cell.length_c   1.000
_cell.angle_alpha   90.00
_cell.angle_beta   90.00
_cell.angle_gamma   90.00
#
_symmetry.space_group_name_H-M   'P 1'
#
loop_
_entity.id
_entity.type
_entity.pdbx_description
1 polymer ?
#
loop_
_entity_poly.entity_id
_entity_poly.type
_entity_poly.pdbx_seq_one_letter_code
_entity_poly.pdbx_strand_id
1 'polypeptide(L)' 'MVMQQFIFSVYEKIISYLNIDEIGTNFPQELYDPRWWSTESYYEELSKTQKLEMNRREKERRERPKIISYYLNNLS' A
#
# COMPACT_ATOMS: atom_id res chain seq x y z
N MET A 1 -29.92 -5.66 7.29
CA MET A 1 -29.02 -6.06 8.39
C MET A 1 -29.04 -7.57 8.66
N VAL A 2 -30.21 -8.20 8.89
CA VAL A 2 -30.30 -9.65 9.20
C VAL A 2 -29.75 -10.57 8.08
N MET A 3 -30.01 -10.25 6.81
CA MET A 3 -29.52 -11.03 5.66
C MET A 3 -27.98 -11.07 5.56
N GLN A 4 -27.30 -9.98 5.88
CA GLN A 4 -25.84 -9.89 5.79
C GLN A 4 -25.16 -10.69 6.92
N GLN A 5 -25.76 -10.69 8.11
CA GLN A 5 -25.31 -11.52 9.23
C GLN A 5 -25.43 -13.03 8.91
N PHE A 6 -26.51 -13.41 8.20
CA PHE A 6 -26.73 -14.80 7.80
C PHE A 6 -25.70 -15.27 6.75
N ILE A 7 -25.43 -14.46 5.72
CA ILE A 7 -24.43 -14.78 4.70
C ILE A 7 -23.04 -14.92 5.32
N PHE A 8 -22.67 -14.02 6.23
CA PHE A 8 -21.41 -14.10 6.96
C PHE A 8 -21.30 -15.42 7.77
N SER A 9 -22.36 -15.82 8.46
CA SER A 9 -22.36 -17.08 9.21
C SER A 9 -22.22 -18.32 8.31
N VAL A 10 -22.82 -18.32 7.12
CA VAL A 10 -22.69 -19.43 6.17
C VAL A 10 -21.28 -19.47 5.59
N TYR A 11 -20.71 -18.32 5.25
CA TYR A 11 -19.34 -18.18 4.76
C TYR A 11 -18.31 -18.77 5.72
N GLU A 12 -18.32 -18.34 7.00
CA GLU A 12 -17.42 -18.85 8.04
C GLU A 12 -17.53 -20.36 8.24
N LYS A 13 -18.77 -20.90 8.21
CA LYS A 13 -19.01 -22.33 8.34
C LYS A 13 -18.43 -23.13 7.19
N ILE A 14 -18.53 -22.63 5.97
CA ILE A 14 -17.98 -23.30 4.78
C ILE A 14 -16.46 -23.34 4.86
N ILE A 15 -15.82 -22.22 5.21
CA ILE A 15 -14.35 -22.15 5.36
C ILE A 15 -13.87 -23.14 6.40
N SER A 16 -14.50 -23.14 7.58
CA SER A 16 -14.14 -24.05 8.68
C SER A 16 -14.38 -25.52 8.33
N TYR A 17 -15.52 -25.85 7.72
CA TYR A 17 -15.85 -27.23 7.36
C TYR A 17 -14.93 -27.81 6.27
N LEU A 18 -14.54 -26.98 5.30
CA LEU A 18 -13.69 -27.39 4.17
C LEU A 18 -12.20 -27.13 4.42
N ASN A 19 -11.84 -26.54 5.56
CA ASN A 19 -10.48 -26.13 5.91
C ASN A 19 -9.82 -25.30 4.79
N ILE A 20 -10.56 -24.32 4.29
CA ILE A 20 -10.10 -23.45 3.19
C ILE A 20 -9.07 -22.46 3.71
N ASP A 21 -7.93 -22.38 3.03
CA ASP A 21 -6.97 -21.31 3.22
C ASP A 21 -7.41 -20.06 2.43
N GLU A 22 -8.04 -19.11 3.12
CA GLU A 22 -8.56 -17.88 2.51
C GLU A 22 -7.47 -16.95 1.95
N ILE A 23 -6.25 -17.07 2.46
CA ILE A 23 -5.09 -16.28 2.02
C ILE A 23 -4.26 -17.08 1.00
N GLY A 24 -4.61 -18.35 0.80
CA GLY A 24 -3.89 -19.29 -0.05
C GLY A 24 -4.05 -19.05 -1.54
N THR A 25 -3.37 -19.90 -2.29
CA THR A 25 -3.31 -19.86 -3.76
C THR A 25 -3.21 -21.29 -4.28
N ASN A 26 -3.66 -21.51 -5.52
CA ASN A 26 -3.50 -22.80 -6.20
C ASN A 26 -2.09 -23.01 -6.78
N PHE A 27 -1.19 -22.02 -6.64
CA PHE A 27 0.20 -22.13 -7.06
C PHE A 27 1.07 -22.82 -6.00
N PRO A 28 2.12 -23.56 -6.42
CA PRO A 28 3.16 -24.01 -5.49
C PRO A 28 3.80 -22.85 -4.76
N GLN A 29 4.17 -23.03 -3.48
CA GLN A 29 4.77 -21.97 -2.67
C GLN A 29 6.11 -21.48 -3.23
N GLU A 30 6.85 -22.37 -3.89
CA GLU A 30 8.11 -22.03 -4.56
C GLU A 30 7.90 -21.06 -5.72
N LEU A 31 6.70 -21.04 -6.30
CA LEU A 31 6.33 -20.14 -7.38
C LEU A 31 5.70 -18.85 -6.85
N TYR A 32 4.82 -18.96 -5.85
CA TYR A 32 4.11 -17.82 -5.29
C TYR A 32 3.56 -18.11 -3.89
N ASP A 33 4.05 -17.37 -2.90
CA ASP A 33 3.50 -17.36 -1.55
C ASP A 33 2.80 -16.01 -1.26
N PRO A 34 1.46 -15.99 -1.13
CA PRO A 34 0.69 -14.79 -0.80
C PRO A 34 1.06 -14.18 0.57
N ARG A 35 1.74 -14.93 1.43
CA ARG A 35 2.10 -14.49 2.80
C ARG A 35 3.43 -13.74 2.85
N TRP A 36 4.17 -13.67 1.76
CA TRP A 36 5.44 -12.93 1.71
C TRP A 36 5.29 -11.42 1.76
N TRP A 37 4.11 -10.89 1.45
CA TRP A 37 3.87 -9.46 1.49
C TRP A 37 3.81 -8.97 2.94
N SER A 38 4.81 -8.18 3.31
CA SER A 38 4.86 -7.51 4.60
C SER A 38 3.87 -6.34 4.68
N THR A 39 3.65 -5.81 5.87
CA THR A 39 2.71 -4.70 6.11
C THR A 39 3.05 -3.44 5.30
N GLU A 40 4.32 -3.22 4.98
CA GLU A 40 4.79 -2.10 4.15
C GLU A 40 4.28 -2.20 2.70
N SER A 41 3.92 -3.41 2.27
CA SER A 41 3.34 -3.66 0.95
C SER A 41 1.83 -3.43 0.92
N TYR A 42 1.21 -3.13 2.06
CA TYR A 42 -0.22 -2.86 2.11
C TYR A 42 -0.52 -1.49 1.52
N TYR A 43 -1.71 -1.38 0.94
CA TYR A 43 -2.16 -0.17 0.24
C TYR A 43 -1.94 1.12 1.04
N GLU A 44 -2.27 1.11 2.33
CA GLU A 44 -2.16 2.30 3.18
C GLU A 44 -0.70 2.73 3.40
N GLU A 45 0.21 1.78 3.61
CA GLU A 45 1.63 2.07 3.80
C GLU A 45 2.31 2.51 2.49
N LEU A 46 1.93 1.91 1.36
CA LEU A 46 2.34 2.35 0.03
C LEU A 46 1.87 3.78 -0.24
N SER A 47 0.60 4.09 0.05
CA SER A 47 -0.01 5.42 -0.12
C SER A 47 0.70 6.48 0.73
N LYS A 48 1.03 6.18 1.99
CA LYS A 48 1.81 7.06 2.87
C LYS A 48 3.19 7.34 2.30
N THR A 49 3.91 6.29 1.91
CA THR A 49 5.27 6.39 1.35
C THR A 49 5.28 7.21 0.07
N GLN A 50 4.32 6.96 -0.83
CA GLN A 50 4.18 7.70 -2.07
C GLN A 50 3.90 9.19 -1.83
N LYS A 51 2.98 9.51 -0.91
CA LYS A 51 2.67 10.91 -0.56
C LYS A 51 3.88 11.64 0.01
N LEU A 52 4.64 10.99 0.91
CA LEU A 52 5.84 11.57 1.50
C LEU A 52 6.88 11.92 0.42
N GLU A 53 7.16 10.99 -0.48
CA GLU A 53 8.13 11.19 -1.56
C GLU A 53 7.66 12.27 -2.55
N MET A 54 6.37 12.31 -2.88
CA MET A 54 5.79 13.36 -3.73
C MET A 54 5.92 14.76 -3.09
N ASN A 55 5.65 14.87 -1.78
CA ASN A 55 5.81 16.12 -1.06
C ASN A 55 7.28 16.58 -1.02
N ARG A 56 8.22 15.65 -0.85
CA ARG A 56 9.67 15.95 -0.91
C ARG A 56 10.06 16.50 -2.27
N ARG A 57 9.67 15.83 -3.36
CA ARG A 57 9.95 16.27 -4.74
C ARG A 57 9.34 17.63 -5.04
N GLU A 58 8.12 17.89 -4.58
CA GLU A 58 7.44 19.16 -4.81
C GLU A 58 8.13 20.31 -4.05
N LYS A 59 8.58 20.07 -2.82
CA LYS A 59 9.37 21.04 -2.05
C LYS A 59 10.68 21.40 -2.78
N GLU A 60 11.43 20.39 -3.23
CA GLU A 60 12.67 20.60 -3.98
C GLU A 60 12.45 21.37 -5.28
N ARG A 61 11.36 21.06 -6.01
CA ARG A 61 10.98 21.77 -7.23
C ARG A 61 10.69 23.25 -6.97
N ARG A 62 10.09 23.59 -5.84
CA ARG A 62 9.77 24.98 -5.46
C ARG A 62 10.98 25.75 -4.92
N GLU A 63 11.91 25.08 -4.26
CA GLU A 63 13.05 25.71 -3.59
C GLU A 63 14.25 25.90 -4.53
N ARG A 64 14.52 24.96 -5.45
CA ARG A 64 15.65 25.05 -6.40
C ARG A 64 15.70 26.37 -7.20
N PRO A 65 14.60 26.87 -7.80
CA PRO A 65 14.64 28.12 -8.57
C PRO A 65 14.90 29.35 -7.68
N LYS A 66 14.42 29.34 -6.43
CA LYS A 66 14.62 30.43 -5.48
C LYS A 66 16.08 30.57 -5.08
N ILE A 67 16.74 29.43 -4.84
CA ILE A 67 18.16 29.37 -4.50
C ILE A 67 19.00 29.90 -5.67
N ILE A 68 18.72 29.45 -6.90
CA ILE A 68 19.43 29.92 -8.09
C ILE A 68 19.25 31.44 -8.28
N SER A 69 18.00 31.93 -8.19
CA SER A 69 17.71 33.36 -8.29
C SER A 69 18.41 34.18 -7.20
N TYR A 70 18.44 33.69 -5.96
CA TYR A 70 19.15 34.35 -4.87
C TYR A 70 20.64 34.52 -5.17
N TYR A 71 21.31 33.46 -5.62
CA TYR A 71 22.73 33.57 -5.98
C TYR A 71 22.95 34.49 -7.19
N LEU A 72 22.12 34.40 -8.23
CA LEU A 72 22.25 35.26 -9.41
C LEU A 72 22.09 36.76 -9.09
N ASN A 73 21.19 37.13 -8.19
CA ASN A 73 20.93 38.53 -7.84
C ASN A 73 21.93 39.13 -6.83
N ASN A 74 22.64 38.29 -6.04
CA ASN A 74 23.59 38.77 -5.02
C ASN A 74 25.06 38.63 -5.45
N LEU A 75 25.32 38.01 -6.61
CA LEU A 75 26.66 37.85 -7.20
C LEU A 75 26.86 38.66 -8.50
N SER A 76 25.85 39.43 -8.95
CA SER A 76 25.95 40.43 -10.02
C SER A 76 26.11 41.84 -9.45
#